data_AF-A0A1M6Q1T1-F1
#
_entry.id   AF-A0A1M6Q1T1-F1
#
_cell.length_a   1.000
_cell.length_b   1.000
_cell.length_c   1.000
_cell.angle_alpha   90.00
_cell.angle_beta   90.00
_cell.angle_gamma   90.00
#
_symmetry.space_group_name_H-M   'P 1'
#
loop_
_entity.id
_entity.type
_entity.pdbx_description
1 polymer ?
#
loop_
_entity_poly.entity_id
_entity_poly.type
_entity_poly.pdbx_seq_one_letter_code
_entity_poly.pdbx_strand_id
1 'polypeptide(L)'
;MGDTFKNLIEQHFHAEMYEALSDEVEANYAEYDLTRRANIVQEVLEANVNGIELLKVSDIEQDDDEVSFKVLVNSCIEIGDYAYGEEISEEVAQWFELSCSAILEDAELTDFSVDDIKICNKK
;
A
#
# COMPACT_ATOMS: atom_id res chain seq x y z
N MET A 1 17.28 -3.61 14.90
CA MET A 1 17.62 -3.04 13.58
C MET A 1 16.40 -2.89 12.69
N GLY A 2 15.55 -3.91 12.53
CA GLY A 2 14.32 -3.81 11.72
C GLY A 2 13.35 -2.69 12.15
N ASP A 3 13.12 -2.52 13.45
CA ASP A 3 12.18 -1.49 13.95
C ASP A 3 12.69 -0.05 13.73
N THR A 4 14.01 0.17 13.77
CA THR A 4 14.60 1.50 13.56
C THR A 4 14.48 1.91 12.09
N PHE A 5 14.76 0.99 11.16
CA PHE A 5 14.61 1.27 9.73
C PHE A 5 13.15 1.42 9.34
N LYS A 6 12.26 0.55 9.85
CA LYS A 6 10.80 0.71 9.69
C LYS A 6 10.32 2.09 10.14
N ASN A 7 10.70 2.53 11.34
CA ASN A 7 10.31 3.85 11.85
C ASN A 7 10.83 4.99 10.97
N LEU A 8 12.03 4.87 10.40
CA LEU A 8 12.58 5.85 9.48
C LEU A 8 11.76 5.91 8.20
N ILE A 9 11.48 4.76 7.57
CA ILE A 9 10.63 4.70 6.37
C ILE A 9 9.22 5.26 6.66
N GLU A 10 8.62 4.90 7.80
CA GLU A 10 7.31 5.36 8.20
C GLU A 10 7.25 6.87 8.51
N GLN A 11 8.34 7.47 8.99
CA GLN A 11 8.39 8.93 9.24
C GLN A 11 8.64 9.75 7.99
N HIS A 12 9.43 9.22 7.05
CA HIS A 12 9.91 9.98 5.91
C HIS A 12 9.14 9.72 4.61
N PHE A 13 8.58 8.53 4.43
CA PHE A 13 8.01 8.07 3.15
C PHE A 13 6.57 7.55 3.24
N HIS A 14 5.90 7.76 4.39
CA HIS A 14 4.51 7.31 4.57
C HIS A 14 3.55 7.98 3.58
N ALA A 15 3.73 9.27 3.32
CA ALA A 15 2.89 10.01 2.38
C ALA A 15 3.04 9.48 0.95
N GLU A 16 4.27 9.25 0.51
CA GLU A 16 4.60 8.75 -0.82
C GLU A 16 4.06 7.32 -1.04
N MET A 17 4.19 6.44 -0.04
CA MET A 17 3.58 5.11 -0.09
C MET A 17 2.05 5.17 -0.08
N TYR A 18 1.46 6.10 0.67
CA TYR A 18 0.01 6.30 0.70
C TYR A 18 -0.52 6.79 -0.65
N GLU A 19 0.14 7.76 -1.27
CA GLU A 19 -0.21 8.28 -2.58
C GLU A 19 -0.09 7.19 -3.65
N ALA A 20 1.04 6.48 -3.70
CA ALA A 20 1.26 5.39 -4.65
C ALA A 20 0.22 4.26 -4.50
N LEU A 21 -0.13 3.87 -3.27
CA LEU A 21 -1.17 2.87 -3.04
C LEU A 21 -2.58 3.38 -3.36
N SER A 22 -2.86 4.67 -3.13
CA SER A 22 -4.15 5.26 -3.46
C SER A 22 -4.37 5.25 -4.97
N ASP A 23 -3.38 5.71 -5.74
CA ASP A 23 -3.42 5.71 -7.20
C ASP A 23 -3.56 4.28 -7.76
N GLU A 24 -2.79 3.33 -7.22
CA GLU A 24 -2.83 1.93 -7.65
C GLU A 24 -4.18 1.27 -7.35
N VAL A 25 -4.76 1.52 -6.17
CA VAL A 25 -6.08 0.99 -5.80
C VAL A 25 -7.16 1.61 -6.66
N GLU A 26 -7.18 2.93 -6.83
CA GLU A 26 -8.20 3.62 -7.66
C GLU A 26 -8.16 3.13 -9.12
N ALA A 27 -6.97 2.86 -9.65
CA ALA A 27 -6.79 2.38 -11.01
C ALA A 27 -7.11 0.89 -11.20
N ASN A 28 -6.78 0.04 -10.21
CA ASN A 28 -6.73 -1.42 -10.39
C ASN A 28 -7.61 -2.23 -9.41
N TYR A 29 -8.49 -1.60 -8.61
CA TYR A 29 -9.33 -2.30 -7.62
C TYR A 29 -10.16 -3.45 -8.21
N ALA A 30 -10.55 -3.36 -9.47
CA ALA A 30 -11.30 -4.39 -10.18
C ALA A 30 -10.53 -5.72 -10.28
N GLU A 31 -9.20 -5.70 -10.20
CA GLU A 31 -8.34 -6.88 -10.22
C GLU A 31 -8.18 -7.54 -8.84
N TYR A 32 -8.59 -6.86 -7.76
CA TYR A 32 -8.17 -7.17 -6.39
C TYR A 32 -9.12 -8.08 -5.61
N ASP A 33 -10.21 -8.55 -6.25
CA ASP A 33 -11.24 -9.44 -5.67
C ASP A 33 -11.61 -9.03 -4.22
N LEU A 34 -11.86 -7.73 -4.04
CA LEU A 34 -12.10 -7.09 -2.74
C LEU A 34 -13.43 -7.55 -2.12
N THR A 35 -14.41 -7.92 -2.96
CA THR A 35 -15.73 -8.41 -2.55
C THR A 35 -15.67 -9.68 -1.70
N ARG A 36 -14.60 -10.50 -1.81
CA ARG A 36 -14.41 -11.66 -0.92
C ARG A 36 -14.30 -11.30 0.55
N ARG A 37 -13.85 -10.08 0.84
CA ARG A 37 -13.67 -9.55 2.20
C ARG A 37 -14.82 -8.63 2.60
N ALA A 38 -15.67 -8.29 1.65
CA ALA A 38 -16.86 -7.49 1.83
C ALA A 38 -18.00 -8.34 2.43
N ASN A 39 -18.87 -7.70 3.18
CA ASN A 39 -20.06 -8.31 3.78
C ASN A 39 -21.36 -7.84 3.11
N ILE A 40 -21.35 -6.63 2.56
CA ILE A 40 -22.53 -5.91 2.06
C ILE A 40 -22.34 -5.54 0.59
N VAL A 41 -21.16 -4.99 0.24
CA VAL A 41 -20.79 -4.63 -1.13
C VAL A 41 -20.61 -5.89 -1.97
N GLN A 42 -21.45 -6.05 -2.99
CA GLN A 42 -21.42 -7.21 -3.88
C GLN A 42 -20.70 -6.92 -5.19
N GLU A 43 -20.70 -5.66 -5.64
CA GLU A 43 -19.97 -5.16 -6.78
C GLU A 43 -19.18 -3.91 -6.38
N VAL A 44 -17.87 -3.91 -6.60
CA VAL A 44 -17.03 -2.73 -6.30
C VAL A 44 -17.08 -1.79 -7.48
N LEU A 45 -17.72 -0.64 -7.33
CA LEU A 45 -17.80 0.43 -8.32
C LEU A 45 -16.76 1.52 -8.09
N GLU A 46 -16.27 1.62 -6.86
CA GLU A 46 -15.20 2.54 -6.46
C GLU A 46 -14.41 1.94 -5.30
N ALA A 47 -13.15 2.33 -5.18
CA ALA A 47 -12.28 1.94 -4.09
C ALA A 47 -11.33 3.08 -3.73
N ASN A 48 -11.25 3.42 -2.45
CA ASN A 48 -10.41 4.48 -1.94
C ASN A 48 -9.60 3.97 -0.75
N VAL A 49 -8.31 4.29 -0.71
CA VAL A 49 -7.48 3.98 0.46
C VAL A 49 -7.78 5.02 1.55
N ASN A 50 -8.23 4.56 2.72
CA ASN A 50 -8.52 5.40 3.89
C ASN A 50 -7.33 5.48 4.87
N GLY A 51 -6.40 4.53 4.77
CA GLY A 51 -5.23 4.49 5.63
C GLY A 51 -4.31 3.33 5.30
N ILE A 52 -3.03 3.50 5.64
CA ILE A 52 -2.02 2.47 5.51
C ILE A 52 -1.25 2.30 6.83
N GLU A 53 -0.94 1.05 7.15
CA GLU A 53 -0.10 0.66 8.28
C GLU A 53 1.07 -0.16 7.75
N LEU A 54 2.30 0.28 8.04
CA LEU A 54 3.48 -0.51 7.73
C LEU A 54 3.55 -1.70 8.69
N LEU A 55 3.50 -2.91 8.14
CA LEU A 55 3.65 -4.12 8.93
C LEU A 55 5.13 -4.48 9.09
N LYS A 56 5.89 -4.44 8.00
CA LYS A 56 7.27 -4.94 7.96
C LYS A 56 8.08 -4.28 6.85
N VAL A 57 9.38 -4.11 7.09
CA VAL A 57 10.38 -3.87 6.03
C VAL A 57 11.31 -5.10 5.94
N SER A 58 11.63 -5.53 4.72
CA SER A 58 12.48 -6.70 4.44
C SER A 58 13.25 -6.54 3.14
N ASP A 59 14.09 -7.54 2.83
CA ASP A 59 14.87 -7.62 1.59
C ASP A 59 15.66 -6.33 1.30
N ILE A 60 16.29 -5.78 2.34
CA ILE A 60 17.08 -4.54 2.24
C ILE A 60 18.41 -4.90 1.59
N GLU A 61 18.66 -4.34 0.42
CA GLU A 61 19.89 -4.47 -0.36
C GLU A 61 20.43 -3.07 -0.66
N GLN A 62 21.76 -2.93 -0.62
CA GLN A 62 22.44 -1.69 -0.98
C GLN A 62 23.44 -1.99 -2.09
N ASP A 63 23.37 -1.22 -3.17
CA ASP A 63 24.34 -1.21 -4.26
C ASP A 63 24.82 0.23 -4.48
N ASP A 64 26.09 0.48 -4.13
CA ASP A 64 26.68 1.82 -4.06
C ASP A 64 25.85 2.76 -3.15
N ASP A 65 25.27 3.82 -3.72
CA ASP A 65 24.40 4.78 -3.04
C ASP A 65 22.91 4.40 -3.14
N GLU A 66 22.53 3.39 -3.92
CA GLU A 66 21.14 2.96 -4.06
C GLU A 66 20.78 1.92 -3.01
N VAL A 67 19.66 2.12 -2.32
CA VAL A 67 19.09 1.19 -1.33
C VAL A 67 17.73 0.72 -1.83
N SER A 68 17.61 -0.57 -2.08
CA SER A 68 16.33 -1.21 -2.40
C SER A 68 15.82 -2.03 -1.22
N PHE A 69 14.50 -2.05 -1.05
CA PHE A 69 13.86 -2.77 0.04
C PHE A 69 12.41 -3.07 -0.29
N LYS A 70 11.81 -3.98 0.48
CA LYS A 70 10.38 -4.28 0.40
C LYS A 70 9.64 -3.86 1.64
N VAL A 71 8.46 -3.30 1.45
CA VAL A 71 7.56 -2.89 2.53
C VAL A 71 6.26 -3.69 2.43
N LEU A 72 5.93 -4.42 3.48
CA LEU A 72 4.60 -5.02 3.64
C LEU A 72 3.70 -4.01 4.34
N VAL A 73 2.61 -3.64 3.67
CA VAL A 73 1.64 -2.65 4.12
C VAL A 73 0.26 -3.30 4.24
N ASN A 74 -0.43 -2.97 5.32
CA ASN A 74 -1.85 -3.22 5.50
C ASN A 74 -2.63 -1.96 5.14
N SER A 75 -3.48 -2.02 4.13
CA SER A 75 -4.32 -0.91 3.70
C SER A 75 -5.76 -1.13 4.13
N CYS A 76 -6.37 -0.07 4.66
CA CYS A 76 -7.82 0.02 4.83
C CYS A 76 -8.40 0.63 3.55
N ILE A 77 -9.16 -0.14 2.79
CA ILE A 77 -9.79 0.31 1.54
C ILE A 77 -11.28 0.43 1.78
N GLU A 78 -11.83 1.62 1.60
CA GLU A 78 -13.26 1.81 1.47
C GLU A 78 -13.68 1.43 0.06
N ILE A 79 -14.59 0.47 -0.03
CA ILE A 79 -15.21 0.04 -1.28
C ILE A 79 -16.66 0.50 -1.31
N GLY A 80 -17.09 1.01 -2.46
CA GLY A 80 -18.45 1.50 -2.67
C GLY A 80 -19.19 0.69 -3.74
N ASP A 81 -20.50 0.57 -3.54
CA ASP A 81 -21.49 0.05 -4.50
C ASP A 81 -22.68 1.00 -4.55
N TYR A 82 -23.37 1.00 -5.70
CA TYR A 82 -24.60 1.74 -5.91
C TYR A 82 -25.72 0.76 -6.24
N ALA A 83 -26.45 0.35 -5.21
CA ALA A 83 -27.53 -0.63 -5.32
C ALA A 83 -28.87 -0.02 -4.90
N TYR A 84 -29.92 -0.28 -5.68
CA TYR A 84 -31.30 0.13 -5.36
C TYR A 84 -31.52 1.64 -5.09
N GLY A 85 -30.64 2.51 -5.58
CA GLY A 85 -30.73 3.96 -5.39
C GLY A 85 -30.09 4.47 -4.10
N GLU A 86 -29.38 3.60 -3.36
CA GLU A 86 -28.61 3.94 -2.17
C GLU A 86 -27.12 3.68 -2.42
N GLU A 87 -26.28 4.59 -1.91
CA GLU A 87 -24.83 4.36 -1.81
C GLU A 87 -24.58 3.49 -0.59
N ILE A 88 -23.91 2.36 -0.79
CA ILE A 88 -23.42 1.51 0.28
C ILE A 88 -21.89 1.49 0.20
N SER A 89 -21.23 1.70 1.33
CA SER A 89 -19.79 1.55 1.43
C SER A 89 -19.42 0.68 2.63
N GLU A 90 -18.28 0.01 2.53
CA GLU A 90 -17.67 -0.68 3.66
C GLU A 90 -16.15 -0.67 3.55
N GLU A 91 -15.49 -0.91 4.68
CA GLU A 91 -14.03 -0.98 4.75
C GLU A 91 -13.55 -2.42 4.71
N VAL A 92 -12.59 -2.71 3.82
CA VAL A 92 -11.92 -4.00 3.69
C VAL A 92 -10.42 -3.85 3.88
N ALA A 93 -9.81 -4.84 4.54
CA ALA A 93 -8.36 -4.88 4.73
C ALA A 93 -7.68 -5.62 3.56
N GLN A 94 -6.68 -4.98 2.95
CA GLN A 94 -5.92 -5.53 1.85
C GLN A 94 -4.42 -5.34 2.10
N TRP A 95 -3.63 -6.41 1.94
CA TRP A 95 -2.19 -6.36 2.14
C TRP A 95 -1.46 -6.21 0.81
N PHE A 96 -0.52 -5.28 0.78
CA PHE A 96 0.35 -5.01 -0.36
C PHE A 96 1.81 -5.15 0.04
N GLU A 97 2.62 -5.73 -0.85
CA GLU A 97 4.08 -5.66 -0.81
C GLU A 97 4.51 -4.64 -1.85
N LEU A 98 5.17 -3.59 -1.37
CA LEU A 98 5.75 -2.54 -2.19
C LEU A 98 7.23 -2.88 -2.36
N SER A 99 7.70 -2.86 -3.60
CA SER A 99 9.13 -2.83 -3.90
C SER A 99 9.52 -1.36 -4.00
N CYS A 100 10.51 -0.95 -3.21
CA CYS A 100 10.91 0.44 -3.10
C CYS A 100 12.42 0.59 -3.30
N SER A 101 12.81 1.78 -3.75
CA SER A 101 14.19 2.22 -3.89
C SER A 101 14.35 3.64 -3.33
N ALA A 102 15.55 3.96 -2.88
CA ALA A 102 15.95 5.29 -2.41
C ALA A 102 17.47 5.47 -2.54
N ILE A 103 17.95 6.71 -2.60
CA ILE A 103 19.37 7.06 -2.59
C ILE A 103 19.82 7.39 -1.17
N LEU A 104 20.88 6.74 -0.70
CA LEU A 104 21.54 6.98 0.58
C LEU A 104 22.69 7.99 0.39
N GLU A 105 22.43 9.26 0.64
CA GLU A 105 23.42 10.35 0.58
C GLU A 105 23.54 11.00 1.97
N ASP A 106 24.76 11.27 2.43
CA ASP A 106 25.02 11.94 3.72
C ASP A 106 24.31 11.32 4.95
N ALA A 107 24.09 10.01 4.93
CA ALA A 107 23.35 9.23 5.94
C ALA A 107 21.84 9.54 6.02
N GLU A 108 21.28 10.14 4.97
CA GLU A 108 19.85 10.35 4.78
C GLU A 108 19.36 9.55 3.55
N LEU A 109 18.12 9.07 3.60
CA LEU A 109 17.47 8.49 2.43
C LEU A 109 16.74 9.61 1.67
N THR A 110 17.01 9.70 0.38
CA THR A 110 16.42 10.66 -0.55
C THR A 110 15.94 9.96 -1.81
N ASP A 111 15.24 10.68 -2.70
CA ASP A 111 14.77 10.15 -3.99
C ASP A 111 14.02 8.82 -3.88
N PHE A 112 13.07 8.75 -2.94
CA PHE A 112 12.27 7.56 -2.71
C PHE A 112 11.31 7.28 -3.87
N SER A 113 11.24 6.01 -4.28
CA SER A 113 10.35 5.50 -5.32
C SER A 113 9.65 4.23 -4.87
N VAL A 114 8.41 4.05 -5.32
CA VAL A 114 7.69 2.78 -5.29
C VAL A 114 7.71 2.19 -6.70
N ASP A 115 8.51 1.15 -6.88
CA ASP A 115 8.84 0.61 -8.20
C ASP A 115 7.83 -0.46 -8.66
N ASP A 116 7.21 -1.16 -7.70
CA ASP A 116 6.24 -2.22 -7.98
C ASP A 116 5.33 -2.46 -6.77
N ILE A 117 4.05 -2.80 -7.01
CA ILE A 117 3.05 -3.08 -5.98
C ILE A 117 2.43 -4.46 -6.24
N LYS A 118 2.42 -5.31 -5.21
CA LYS A 118 1.88 -6.67 -5.29
C LYS A 118 0.90 -6.97 -4.16
N ILE A 119 -0.19 -7.65 -4.49
CA ILE A 119 -1.16 -8.16 -3.51
C ILE A 119 -0.60 -9.41 -2.82
N CYS A 120 -0.56 -9.43 -1.49
CA CYS A 120 0.02 -10.54 -0.72
C CYS A 120 -1.00 -11.55 -0.18
N ASN A 121 -2.24 -11.13 0.09
CA ASN A 121 -3.22 -11.96 0.79
C ASN A 121 -4.39 -12.40 -0.11
N LYS A 122 -4.13 -12.81 -1.36
CA LYS A 122 -5.11 -13.44 -2.27
C LYS A 122 -5.65 -14.74 -1.64
N LYS A 123 -6.68 -14.68 -0.80
CA LYS A 123 -7.39 -15.86 -0.30
C LYS A 123 -8.76 -15.96 -0.95
#